data_AF-Q7QKF5-F1
#
_entry.id   AF-Q7QKF5-F1
#
_cell.length_a   1.000
_cell.length_b   1.000
_cell.length_c   1.000
_cell.angle_alpha   90.00
_cell.angle_beta   90.00
_cell.angle_gamma   90.00
#
_symmetry.space_group_name_H-M   'P 1'
#
loop_
_entity.id
_entity.type
_entity.pdbx_description
1 polymer ?
#
loop_
_entity_poly.entity_id
_entity_poly.type
_entity_poly.pdbx_seq_one_letter_code
_entity_poly.pdbx_strand_id
1 'polypeptide(L)'
;MEDFQKIEKIGEGTYGVVYKGRNKHTGEIVAMKKIRLETEDEGIPSTAIREISLLKELKHRNVVSLKDVLMEENRLYLIFEFLSMDLKKYMDSLPPEKMIDADLVKSYMYQITAAMLFCHRRRVLHRDLKPQNLLINKEGVIKVADFGLGRSFGIPVRNYTHEIVTLWYRAPEVLLGSLRYSCPVDIWSIGCIFAEMATRKPLFQGDSEIDQLFRMFRILRTPTDDIWPGVTSLPDYKSSFPCWTQNNLASQVSNLDSAGIDLLQKCLIYDPMLRISAKKILEHKYFDGFERCNIPTE
;
A
#
# COMPACT_ATOMS: atom_id res chain seq x y z
N MET A 1 24.07 5.21 17.61
CA MET A 1 23.74 6.60 17.23
C MET A 1 24.97 7.50 17.00
N GLU A 2 26.13 6.95 16.59
CA GLU A 2 27.33 7.77 16.33
C GLU A 2 27.16 8.65 15.09
N ASP A 3 26.64 8.10 13.98
CA ASP A 3 26.52 8.82 12.70
C ASP A 3 25.20 9.57 12.50
N PHE A 4 24.19 9.32 13.33
CA PHE A 4 22.86 9.91 13.17
C PHE A 4 22.38 10.59 14.46
N GLN A 5 21.81 11.78 14.31
CA GLN A 5 21.16 12.53 15.37
C GLN A 5 19.65 12.47 15.20
N LYS A 6 18.93 11.99 16.22
CA LYS A 6 17.47 12.05 16.28
C LYS A 6 17.01 13.49 16.56
N ILE A 7 16.03 13.97 15.78
CA ILE A 7 15.48 15.33 15.89
C ILE A 7 14.12 15.30 16.58
N GLU A 8 13.12 14.69 15.93
CA GLU A 8 11.73 14.71 16.40
C GLU A 8 11.01 13.40 16.06
N LYS A 9 9.99 13.05 16.83
CA LYS A 9 9.09 11.93 16.51
C LYS A 9 8.09 12.38 15.46
N ILE A 10 8.00 11.66 14.34
CA ILE A 10 7.11 12.01 13.22
C ILE A 10 5.98 11.00 13.00
N GLY A 11 6.06 9.82 13.64
CA GLY A 11 4.99 8.83 13.55
C GLY A 11 5.22 7.65 14.50
N GLU A 12 4.15 6.93 14.78
CA GLU A 12 4.15 5.64 15.47
C GLU A 12 3.14 4.74 14.77
N GLY A 13 3.53 3.49 14.51
CA GLY A 13 2.66 2.49 13.93
C GLY A 13 2.90 1.13 14.57
N THR A 14 2.21 0.11 14.06
CA THR A 14 2.26 -1.25 14.59
C THR A 14 3.69 -1.79 14.72
N TYR A 15 4.56 -1.46 13.77
CA TYR A 15 5.92 -2.00 13.68
C TYR A 15 6.97 -1.15 14.42
N GLY A 16 6.56 -0.05 15.07
CA GLY A 16 7.44 0.78 15.88
C GLY A 16 7.30 2.28 15.65
N VAL A 17 8.36 3.02 15.98
CA VAL A 17 8.33 4.49 16.04
C VAL A 17 9.23 5.09 14.96
N VAL A 18 8.72 6.07 14.23
CA VAL A 18 9.46 6.80 13.20
C VAL A 18 9.89 8.15 13.75
N TYR A 19 11.18 8.43 13.61
CA TYR A 19 11.78 9.71 13.95
C TYR A 19 12.34 10.38 12.71
N LYS A 20 12.26 11.70 12.65
CA LYS A 20 13.13 12.47 11.77
C LYS A 20 14.50 12.55 12.41
N GLY A 21 15.54 12.32 11.63
CA GLY A 21 16.92 12.41 12.05
C GLY A 21 17.76 13.18 11.06
N ARG A 22 19.03 13.36 11.40
CA ARG A 22 20.06 13.97 10.57
C ARG A 22 21.31 13.12 10.59
N ASN A 23 21.85 12.81 9.41
CA ASN A 23 23.20 12.26 9.30
C ASN A 23 24.22 13.33 9.72
N LYS A 24 25.05 13.05 10.72
CA LYS A 24 26.00 14.03 11.29
C LYS A 24 27.15 14.37 10.35
N HIS A 25 27.50 13.47 9.43
CA HIS A 25 28.58 13.66 8.47
C HIS A 25 28.13 14.46 7.25
N THR A 26 26.94 14.15 6.72
CA THR A 26 26.44 14.78 5.48
C THR A 26 25.47 15.92 5.72
N GLY A 27 24.94 16.06 6.95
CA GLY A 27 23.86 17.00 7.27
C GLY A 27 22.49 16.59 6.71
N GLU A 28 22.40 15.47 6.00
CA GLU A 28 21.20 15.01 5.32
C GLU A 28 20.08 14.64 6.31
N ILE A 29 18.85 15.05 6.00
CA ILE A 29 17.66 14.66 6.77
C ILE A 29 17.20 13.25 6.37
N VAL A 30 16.94 12.41 7.37
CA VAL A 30 16.56 11.00 7.20
C VAL A 30 15.34 10.65 8.04
N ALA A 31 14.64 9.59 7.66
CA ALA A 31 13.63 8.95 8.50
C ALA A 31 14.26 7.74 9.21
N MET A 32 14.24 7.73 10.54
CA MET A 32 14.78 6.67 11.39
C MET A 32 13.61 5.87 11.99
N LYS A 33 13.36 4.68 11.47
CA LYS A 33 12.31 3.79 11.99
C LYS A 33 12.90 2.83 13.01
N LYS A 34 12.60 3.06 14.28
CA LYS A 34 12.92 2.14 15.37
C LYS A 34 11.92 0.99 15.36
N ILE A 35 12.39 -0.22 15.11
CA ILE A 35 11.55 -1.42 15.12
C ILE A 35 11.23 -1.81 16.57
N ARG A 36 9.97 -2.16 16.83
CA ARG A 36 9.54 -2.74 18.12
C ARG A 36 9.81 -4.25 18.08
N LEU A 37 10.66 -4.74 18.98
CA LEU A 37 10.92 -6.17 19.18
C LEU A 37 10.00 -6.69 20.27
N GLU A 38 9.54 -7.93 20.15
CA GLU A 38 8.65 -8.55 21.14
C GLU A 38 9.40 -9.18 22.30
N THR A 39 10.62 -9.69 22.06
CA THR A 39 11.51 -10.26 23.06
C THR A 39 12.77 -9.42 23.15
N GLU A 40 12.89 -8.62 24.22
CA GLU A 40 14.11 -7.82 24.49
C GLU A 40 15.33 -8.71 24.81
N ASP A 41 15.10 -9.97 25.20
CA ASP A 41 16.16 -10.91 25.64
C ASP A 41 16.77 -11.75 24.51
N GLU A 42 16.05 -12.02 23.42
CA GLU A 42 16.53 -12.90 22.33
C GLU A 42 17.26 -12.13 21.22
N GLY A 43 17.15 -10.81 21.23
CA GLY A 43 17.66 -9.94 20.17
C GLY A 43 17.05 -10.24 18.80
N ILE A 44 17.67 -9.69 17.75
CA ILE A 44 17.14 -9.85 16.39
C ILE A 44 17.79 -11.04 15.72
N PRO A 45 17.00 -12.01 15.22
CA PRO A 45 17.52 -13.11 14.43
C PRO A 45 18.36 -12.61 13.26
N SER A 46 19.54 -13.20 13.04
CA SER A 46 20.41 -12.86 11.92
C SER A 46 19.73 -13.03 10.55
N THR A 47 18.74 -13.93 10.48
CA THR A 47 17.86 -14.11 9.32
C THR A 47 17.05 -12.86 9.01
N ALA A 48 16.45 -12.21 10.03
CA ALA A 48 15.69 -10.98 9.85
C ALA A 48 16.60 -9.83 9.38
N ILE A 49 17.80 -9.70 9.93
CA ILE A 49 18.79 -8.69 9.47
C ILE A 49 19.15 -8.93 8.00
N ARG A 50 19.34 -10.19 7.59
CA ARG A 50 19.63 -10.55 6.20
C ARG A 50 18.48 -10.18 5.27
N GLU A 51 17.24 -10.49 5.65
CA GLU A 51 16.07 -10.15 4.84
C GLU A 51 15.84 -8.65 4.73
N ILE A 52 16.07 -7.88 5.80
CA ILE A 52 16.05 -6.41 5.76
C ILE A 52 17.16 -5.88 4.86
N SER A 53 18.34 -6.50 4.89
CA SER A 53 19.45 -6.07 4.04
C SER A 53 19.13 -6.26 2.55
N LEU A 54 18.29 -7.24 2.20
CA LEU A 54 17.76 -7.38 0.83
C LEU A 54 16.86 -6.21 0.43
N LEU A 55 16.22 -5.51 1.39
CA LEU A 55 15.47 -4.28 1.09
C LEU A 55 16.41 -3.14 0.64
N LYS A 56 17.72 -3.15 1.00
CA LYS A 56 18.69 -2.18 0.47
C LYS A 56 18.90 -2.33 -1.05
N GLU A 57 18.56 -3.49 -1.63
CA GLU A 57 18.65 -3.74 -3.08
C GLU A 57 17.42 -3.23 -3.84
N LEU A 58 16.34 -2.84 -3.15
CA LEU A 58 15.14 -2.28 -3.76
C LEU A 58 15.34 -0.81 -4.15
N LYS A 59 16.22 -0.59 -5.14
CA LYS A 59 16.53 0.72 -5.69
C LYS A 59 15.61 1.04 -6.87
N HIS A 60 14.61 1.87 -6.63
CA HIS A 60 13.69 2.36 -7.64
C HIS A 60 13.22 3.77 -7.28
N ARG A 61 13.07 4.67 -8.26
CA ARG A 61 12.68 6.08 -8.02
C ARG A 61 11.37 6.24 -7.24
N ASN A 62 10.45 5.28 -7.36
CA ASN A 62 9.16 5.28 -6.67
C ASN A 62 9.11 4.30 -5.47
N VAL A 63 10.26 3.88 -4.95
CA VAL A 63 10.38 3.08 -3.73
C VAL A 63 11.25 3.85 -2.75
N VAL A 64 10.80 3.99 -1.50
CA VAL A 64 11.59 4.65 -0.46
C VAL A 64 12.85 3.86 -0.19
N SER A 65 14.01 4.51 -0.39
CA SER A 65 15.31 3.88 -0.27
C SER A 65 15.68 3.65 1.20
N LEU A 66 15.96 2.39 1.54
CA LEU A 66 16.66 2.02 2.78
C LEU A 66 18.14 2.34 2.62
N LYS A 67 18.60 3.40 3.29
CA LYS A 67 19.98 3.88 3.27
C LYS A 67 20.87 3.03 4.17
N ASP A 68 20.40 2.78 5.38
CA ASP A 68 21.18 2.05 6.36
C ASP A 68 20.37 1.26 7.39
N VAL A 69 21.05 0.33 8.05
CA VAL A 69 20.49 -0.53 9.10
C VAL A 69 21.42 -0.44 10.30
N LEU A 70 20.93 0.12 11.40
CA LEU A 70 21.72 0.32 12.63
C LEU A 70 21.20 -0.59 13.74
N MET A 71 22.12 -1.14 14.51
CA MET A 71 21.84 -1.88 15.73
C MET A 71 22.51 -1.17 16.91
N GLU A 72 21.75 -0.86 17.95
CA GLU A 72 22.27 -0.22 19.16
C GLU A 72 21.51 -0.74 20.38
N GLU A 73 22.22 -1.32 21.36
CA GLU A 73 21.62 -1.84 22.60
C GLU A 73 20.40 -2.75 22.33
N ASN A 74 20.56 -3.70 21.41
CA ASN A 74 19.50 -4.61 20.98
C ASN A 74 18.29 -3.93 20.31
N ARG A 75 18.42 -2.68 19.86
CA ARG A 75 17.39 -1.94 19.12
C ARG A 75 17.82 -1.74 17.68
N LEU A 76 16.92 -2.08 16.78
CA LEU A 76 17.12 -1.91 15.35
C LEU A 76 16.48 -0.64 14.84
N TYR A 77 17.28 0.11 14.08
CA TYR A 77 16.86 1.30 13.37
C TYR A 77 17.07 1.11 11.89
N LEU A 78 16.01 1.32 11.13
CA LEU A 78 16.06 1.39 9.68
C LEU A 78 16.12 2.86 9.26
N ILE A 79 17.15 3.21 8.50
CA ILE A 79 17.40 4.58 8.04
C ILE A 79 16.93 4.71 6.60
N PHE A 80 15.90 5.51 6.38
CA PHE A 80 15.33 5.76 5.08
C PHE A 80 15.61 7.20 4.63
N GLU A 81 15.49 7.45 3.33
CA GLU A 81 15.27 8.82 2.86
C GLU A 81 14.04 9.45 3.53
N PHE A 82 14.10 10.76 3.74
CA PHE A 82 13.01 11.50 4.36
C PHE A 82 12.13 12.16 3.29
N LEU A 83 10.83 11.89 3.35
CA LEU A 83 9.80 12.62 2.60
C LEU A 83 8.85 13.27 3.61
N SER A 84 8.46 14.52 3.33
CA SER A 84 7.77 15.36 4.32
C SER A 84 6.27 15.10 4.42
N MET A 85 5.66 14.46 3.42
CA MET A 85 4.21 14.31 3.32
C MET A 85 3.84 12.91 2.83
N ASP A 86 2.74 12.38 3.35
CA ASP A 86 2.11 11.17 2.84
C ASP A 86 0.84 11.52 2.05
N LEU A 87 0.39 10.62 1.16
CA LEU A 87 -0.76 10.84 0.30
C LEU A 87 -2.04 11.11 1.10
N LYS A 88 -2.19 10.50 2.29
CA LYS A 88 -3.35 10.76 3.16
C LYS A 88 -3.36 12.22 3.61
N LYS A 89 -2.26 12.71 4.18
CA LYS A 89 -2.12 14.11 4.60
C LYS A 89 -2.27 15.07 3.42
N TYR A 90 -1.75 14.72 2.25
CA TYR A 90 -1.94 15.51 1.03
C TYR A 90 -3.43 15.67 0.71
N MET A 91 -4.17 14.56 0.62
CA MET A 91 -5.61 14.59 0.35
C MET A 91 -6.40 15.35 1.41
N ASP A 92 -6.03 15.24 2.67
CA ASP A 92 -6.69 15.94 3.78
C ASP A 92 -6.36 17.45 3.81
N SER A 93 -5.21 17.86 3.26
CA SER A 93 -4.78 19.27 3.19
C SER A 93 -5.50 20.09 2.10
N LEU A 94 -6.12 19.43 1.12
CA LEU A 94 -6.84 20.11 0.05
C LEU A 94 -8.16 20.72 0.58
N PRO A 95 -8.56 21.93 0.14
CA PRO A 95 -9.87 22.50 0.48
C PRO A 95 -11.02 21.51 0.18
N PRO A 96 -12.11 21.45 0.97
CA PRO A 96 -13.14 20.42 0.82
C PRO A 96 -13.70 20.24 -0.60
N GLU A 97 -13.87 21.34 -1.33
CA GLU A 97 -14.40 21.37 -2.70
C GLU A 97 -13.36 20.99 -3.78
N LYS A 98 -12.07 20.93 -3.41
CA LYS A 98 -10.98 20.75 -4.38
C LYS A 98 -10.60 19.29 -4.51
N MET A 99 -10.68 18.76 -5.73
CA MET A 99 -10.17 17.43 -6.05
C MET A 99 -8.68 17.47 -6.36
N ILE A 100 -8.03 16.29 -6.32
CA ILE A 100 -6.71 16.14 -6.93
C ILE A 100 -6.89 16.32 -8.44
N ASP A 101 -5.96 17.04 -9.06
CA ASP A 101 -5.94 17.20 -10.51
C ASP A 101 -5.85 15.82 -11.21
N ALA A 102 -6.61 15.63 -12.28
CA ALA A 102 -6.72 14.34 -12.97
C ALA A 102 -5.38 13.85 -13.53
N ASP A 103 -4.52 14.75 -14.01
CA ASP A 103 -3.19 14.39 -14.50
C ASP A 103 -2.25 14.04 -13.36
N LEU A 104 -2.41 14.66 -12.19
CA LEU A 104 -1.69 14.26 -10.99
C LEU A 104 -2.15 12.88 -10.46
N VAL A 105 -3.46 12.59 -10.48
CA VAL A 105 -3.99 11.24 -10.16
C VAL A 105 -3.41 10.20 -11.11
N LYS A 106 -3.39 10.50 -12.42
CA LYS A 106 -2.79 9.64 -13.45
C LYS A 106 -1.29 9.43 -13.20
N SER A 107 -0.55 10.50 -12.89
CA SER A 107 0.87 10.42 -12.56
C SER A 107 1.15 9.54 -11.33
N TYR A 108 0.41 9.74 -10.24
CA TYR A 108 0.57 8.92 -9.04
C TYR A 108 0.19 7.46 -9.27
N MET A 109 -0.91 7.20 -9.97
CA MET A 109 -1.32 5.84 -10.34
C MET A 109 -0.22 5.12 -11.13
N TYR A 110 0.41 5.81 -12.10
CA TYR A 110 1.53 5.27 -12.87
C TYR A 110 2.74 4.97 -11.97
N GLN A 111 3.18 5.94 -11.16
CA GLN A 111 4.37 5.84 -10.31
C GLN A 111 4.24 4.74 -9.25
N ILE A 112 3.08 4.63 -8.58
CA ILE A 112 2.78 3.56 -7.61
C ILE A 112 2.83 2.19 -8.31
N THR A 113 2.20 2.08 -9.48
CA THR A 113 2.17 0.83 -10.25
C THR A 113 3.57 0.43 -10.73
N ALA A 114 4.40 1.40 -11.16
CA ALA A 114 5.77 1.16 -11.57
C ALA A 114 6.63 0.62 -10.42
N ALA A 115 6.50 1.21 -9.22
CA ALA A 115 7.13 0.70 -8.00
C ALA A 115 6.72 -0.75 -7.72
N MET A 116 5.43 -1.05 -7.77
CA MET A 116 4.93 -2.39 -7.48
C MET A 116 5.31 -3.42 -8.54
N LEU A 117 5.36 -3.05 -9.83
CA LEU A 117 5.91 -3.92 -10.86
C LEU A 117 7.38 -4.26 -10.59
N PHE A 118 8.18 -3.28 -10.20
CA PHE A 118 9.59 -3.48 -9.84
C PHE A 118 9.74 -4.47 -8.67
N CYS A 119 8.90 -4.34 -7.63
CA CYS A 119 8.89 -5.23 -6.46
C CYS A 119 8.38 -6.63 -6.81
N HIS A 120 7.27 -6.74 -7.55
CA HIS A 120 6.68 -8.02 -7.95
C HIS A 120 7.64 -8.86 -8.80
N ARG A 121 8.41 -8.24 -9.69
CA ARG A 121 9.47 -8.93 -10.48
C ARG A 121 10.58 -9.52 -9.60
N ARG A 122 10.77 -8.99 -8.40
CA ARG A 122 11.73 -9.45 -7.38
C ARG A 122 11.09 -10.31 -6.31
N ARG A 123 9.84 -10.76 -6.53
CA ARG A 123 9.06 -11.58 -5.57
C ARG A 123 8.80 -10.87 -4.22
N VAL A 124 8.81 -9.54 -4.22
CA VAL A 124 8.48 -8.72 -3.05
C VAL A 124 7.03 -8.28 -3.15
N LEU A 125 6.24 -8.58 -2.11
CA LEU A 125 4.84 -8.15 -1.96
C LEU A 125 4.76 -7.09 -0.86
N HIS A 126 3.89 -6.10 -1.04
CA HIS A 126 3.74 -5.03 -0.05
C HIS A 126 2.72 -5.39 1.06
N ARG A 127 1.51 -5.81 0.67
CA ARG A 127 0.39 -6.31 1.51
C ARG A 127 -0.32 -5.31 2.41
N ASP A 128 0.30 -4.17 2.70
CA ASP A 128 -0.32 -3.08 3.47
C ASP A 128 -0.31 -1.76 2.68
N LEU A 129 -0.60 -1.80 1.37
CA LEU A 129 -0.65 -0.59 0.57
C LEU A 129 -1.84 0.26 1.00
N LYS A 130 -1.56 1.51 1.37
CA LYS A 130 -2.54 2.51 1.79
C LYS A 130 -1.96 3.92 1.62
N PRO A 131 -2.77 4.98 1.56
CA PRO A 131 -2.29 6.35 1.35
C PRO A 131 -1.24 6.80 2.38
N GLN A 132 -1.27 6.30 3.62
CA GLN A 132 -0.26 6.61 4.65
C GLN A 132 1.13 6.03 4.34
N ASN A 133 1.20 4.97 3.53
CA ASN A 133 2.45 4.32 3.12
C ASN A 133 2.94 4.82 1.75
N LEU A 134 2.31 5.87 1.19
CA LEU A 134 2.70 6.50 -0.06
C LEU A 134 3.20 7.91 0.23
N LEU A 135 4.51 8.11 0.13
CA LEU A 135 5.16 9.37 0.48
C LEU A 135 5.37 10.24 -0.75
N ILE A 136 5.17 11.55 -0.60
CA ILE A 136 5.17 12.53 -1.68
C ILE A 136 6.23 13.60 -1.38
N ASN A 137 7.01 13.98 -2.39
CA ASN A 137 7.91 15.14 -2.32
C ASN A 137 7.27 16.39 -2.96
N LYS A 138 7.96 17.54 -2.89
CA LYS A 138 7.40 18.81 -3.37
C LYS A 138 7.31 18.87 -4.90
N GLU A 139 8.07 18.03 -5.57
CA GLU A 139 8.22 17.97 -7.01
C GLU A 139 7.12 17.13 -7.67
N GLY A 140 6.31 16.38 -6.89
CA GLY A 140 5.24 15.51 -7.41
C GLY A 140 5.68 14.06 -7.66
N VAL A 141 6.79 13.64 -7.07
CA VAL A 141 7.20 12.23 -7.01
C VAL A 141 6.48 11.55 -5.85
N ILE A 142 5.91 10.38 -6.12
CA ILE A 142 5.34 9.50 -5.09
C ILE A 142 6.19 8.24 -4.94
N LYS A 143 6.46 7.86 -3.69
CA LYS A 143 7.27 6.70 -3.33
C LYS A 143 6.51 5.77 -2.40
N VAL A 144 6.58 4.47 -2.67
CA VAL A 144 6.04 3.43 -1.80
C VAL A 144 7.02 3.22 -0.63
N ALA A 145 6.52 3.34 0.60
CA ALA A 145 7.26 3.13 1.84
C ALA A 145 6.83 1.82 2.53
N ASP A 146 7.49 1.47 3.65
CA ASP A 146 6.99 0.44 4.58
C ASP A 146 6.79 -0.97 4.01
N PHE A 147 7.64 -1.37 3.07
CA PHE A 147 7.69 -2.75 2.56
C PHE A 147 7.89 -3.79 3.67
N GLY A 148 6.91 -4.68 3.84
CA GLY A 148 7.14 -6.08 4.23
C GLY A 148 7.81 -6.37 5.57
N LEU A 149 7.84 -5.42 6.51
CA LEU A 149 8.40 -5.65 7.86
C LEU A 149 7.61 -6.71 8.66
N GLY A 150 6.37 -7.04 8.25
CA GLY A 150 5.54 -8.04 8.94
C GLY A 150 5.87 -9.51 8.63
N ARG A 151 6.51 -9.83 7.49
CA ARG A 151 6.90 -11.23 7.17
C ARG A 151 8.38 -11.50 7.42
N SER A 152 9.22 -10.49 7.19
CA SER A 152 10.68 -10.69 7.20
C SER A 152 11.27 -10.85 8.60
N PHE A 153 10.48 -10.53 9.62
CA PHE A 153 10.95 -10.47 10.99
C PHE A 153 10.60 -11.72 11.80
N GLY A 154 9.83 -12.67 11.26
CA GLY A 154 9.28 -13.77 12.06
C GLY A 154 8.43 -13.30 13.26
N ILE A 155 8.21 -11.98 13.39
CA ILE A 155 7.30 -11.37 14.35
C ILE A 155 5.96 -12.02 14.05
N PRO A 156 5.39 -12.79 14.99
CA PRO A 156 4.02 -13.24 14.86
C PRO A 156 3.24 -12.01 14.42
N VAL A 157 2.50 -12.11 13.31
CA VAL A 157 1.39 -11.19 13.08
C VAL A 157 0.52 -11.46 14.29
N ARG A 158 0.74 -10.72 15.39
CA ARG A 158 0.05 -10.98 16.64
C ARG A 158 -1.41 -11.03 16.27
N ASN A 159 -2.09 -12.02 16.83
CA ASN A 159 -3.52 -11.96 17.01
C ASN A 159 -3.80 -10.77 17.94
N TYR A 160 -3.62 -9.54 17.45
CA TYR A 160 -3.98 -8.33 18.18
C TYR A 160 -5.49 -8.18 18.03
N THR A 161 -6.19 -8.58 19.09
CA THR A 161 -7.21 -7.75 19.74
C THR A 161 -7.55 -6.47 18.96
N HIS A 162 -8.68 -6.47 18.24
CA HIS A 162 -9.60 -5.38 17.86
C HIS A 162 -9.17 -3.88 17.74
N GLU A 163 -7.89 -3.52 17.86
CA GLU A 163 -7.39 -2.16 17.67
C GLU A 163 -7.04 -1.95 16.19
N ILE A 164 -8.08 -1.58 15.44
CA ILE A 164 -8.08 -0.68 14.28
C ILE A 164 -6.84 -0.78 13.35
N VAL A 165 -6.66 -1.93 12.70
CA VAL A 165 -5.89 -1.97 11.44
C VAL A 165 -6.81 -1.56 10.30
N THR A 166 -6.38 -0.64 9.45
CA THR A 166 -7.19 -0.17 8.31
C THR A 166 -7.48 -1.32 7.33
N LEU A 167 -8.75 -1.74 7.25
CA LEU A 167 -9.21 -2.82 6.37
C LEU A 167 -9.48 -2.37 4.92
N TRP A 168 -9.56 -1.06 4.70
CA TRP A 168 -10.15 -0.44 3.50
C TRP A 168 -9.49 -0.83 2.17
N TYR A 169 -8.23 -1.24 2.22
CA TYR A 169 -7.41 -1.60 1.06
C TYR A 169 -7.12 -3.11 0.96
N ARG A 170 -7.65 -3.92 1.89
CA ARG A 170 -7.41 -5.37 1.92
C ARG A 170 -8.22 -6.06 0.83
N ALA A 171 -7.62 -7.02 0.14
CA ALA A 171 -8.26 -7.76 -0.93
C ALA A 171 -9.28 -8.80 -0.40
N PRO A 172 -10.35 -9.12 -1.16
CA PRO A 172 -11.42 -10.01 -0.71
C PRO A 172 -10.92 -11.43 -0.45
N GLU A 173 -9.92 -11.94 -1.19
CA GLU A 173 -9.35 -13.27 -0.93
C GLU A 173 -8.64 -13.37 0.41
N VAL A 174 -8.11 -12.27 0.94
CA VAL A 174 -7.51 -12.24 2.27
C VAL A 174 -8.60 -12.22 3.35
N LEU A 175 -9.67 -11.45 3.13
CA LEU A 175 -10.82 -11.36 4.04
C LEU A 175 -11.67 -12.64 4.07
N LEU A 176 -11.67 -13.42 2.99
CA LEU A 176 -12.36 -14.72 2.89
C LEU A 176 -11.50 -15.90 3.33
N GLY A 177 -10.31 -15.65 3.89
CA GLY A 177 -9.47 -16.69 4.50
C GLY A 177 -8.63 -17.51 3.52
N SER A 178 -8.38 -17.03 2.30
CA SER A 178 -7.50 -17.77 1.37
C SER A 178 -6.10 -17.92 1.96
N LEU A 179 -5.65 -19.17 2.07
CA LEU A 179 -4.29 -19.50 2.52
C LEU A 179 -3.21 -19.13 1.49
N ARG A 180 -3.62 -18.93 0.23
CA ARG A 180 -2.71 -18.63 -0.88
C ARG A 180 -3.08 -17.27 -1.48
N TYR A 181 -2.15 -16.33 -1.34
CA TYR A 181 -2.26 -15.01 -1.96
C TYR A 181 -0.89 -14.58 -2.51
N SER A 182 -0.91 -13.70 -3.51
CA SER A 182 0.26 -13.29 -4.29
C SER A 182 0.12 -11.82 -4.73
N CYS A 183 0.83 -11.40 -5.77
CA CYS A 183 0.83 -10.06 -6.37
C CYS A 183 -0.57 -9.40 -6.52
N PRO A 184 -1.66 -10.13 -6.84
CA PRO A 184 -2.99 -9.51 -6.99
C PRO A 184 -3.51 -8.77 -5.74
N VAL A 185 -3.05 -9.10 -4.53
CA VAL A 185 -3.50 -8.37 -3.31
C VAL A 185 -3.06 -6.91 -3.34
N ASP A 186 -1.85 -6.65 -3.82
CA ASP A 186 -1.34 -5.28 -3.96
C ASP A 186 -2.09 -4.52 -5.05
N ILE A 187 -2.50 -5.22 -6.12
CA ILE A 187 -3.29 -4.61 -7.20
C ILE A 187 -4.66 -4.16 -6.70
N TRP A 188 -5.31 -4.96 -5.85
CA TRP A 188 -6.58 -4.57 -5.24
C TRP A 188 -6.42 -3.28 -4.42
N SER A 189 -5.39 -3.23 -3.57
CA SER A 189 -5.08 -2.04 -2.79
C SER A 189 -4.81 -0.81 -3.68
N ILE A 190 -4.06 -0.98 -4.78
CA ILE A 190 -3.84 0.08 -5.77
C ILE A 190 -5.18 0.55 -6.37
N GLY A 191 -6.10 -0.35 -6.70
CA GLY A 191 -7.44 -0.01 -7.18
C GLY A 191 -8.22 0.83 -6.16
N CYS A 192 -8.24 0.43 -4.90
CA CYS A 192 -8.86 1.23 -3.82
C CYS A 192 -8.24 2.62 -3.69
N ILE A 193 -6.91 2.72 -3.73
CA ILE A 193 -6.17 4.00 -3.65
C ILE A 193 -6.46 4.87 -4.88
N PHE A 194 -6.57 4.28 -6.08
CA PHE A 194 -6.91 5.01 -7.30
C PHE A 194 -8.30 5.65 -7.21
N ALA A 195 -9.29 4.89 -6.74
CA ALA A 195 -10.62 5.41 -6.49
C ALA A 195 -10.61 6.52 -5.42
N GLU A 196 -9.85 6.35 -4.34
CA GLU A 196 -9.73 7.35 -3.28
C GLU A 196 -9.04 8.63 -3.76
N MET A 197 -8.00 8.56 -4.59
CA MET A 197 -7.39 9.75 -5.20
C MET A 197 -8.39 10.51 -6.08
N ALA A 198 -9.23 9.80 -6.82
CA ALA A 198 -10.24 10.40 -7.71
C ALA A 198 -11.46 10.99 -6.97
N THR A 199 -11.75 10.52 -5.75
CA THR A 199 -12.99 10.85 -5.01
C THR A 199 -12.75 11.49 -3.64
N ARG A 200 -11.50 11.51 -3.17
CA ARG A 200 -11.06 11.89 -1.82
C ARG A 200 -11.74 11.12 -0.69
N LYS A 201 -12.39 10.00 -1.01
CA LYS A 201 -13.10 9.15 -0.05
C LYS A 201 -12.67 7.70 -0.23
N PRO A 202 -12.38 6.98 0.87
CA PRO A 202 -12.11 5.55 0.77
C PRO A 202 -13.26 4.82 0.08
N LEU A 203 -12.95 3.98 -0.92
CA LEU A 203 -13.98 3.28 -1.70
C LEU A 203 -14.78 2.27 -0.84
N PHE A 204 -14.09 1.56 0.05
CA PHE A 204 -14.68 0.55 0.93
C PHE A 204 -14.30 0.86 2.38
N GLN A 205 -15.17 1.57 3.10
CA GLN A 205 -14.89 2.06 4.45
C GLN A 205 -15.47 1.16 5.56
N GLY A 206 -15.03 -0.10 5.63
CA GLY A 206 -15.51 -1.06 6.63
C GLY A 206 -14.93 -0.84 8.03
N ASP A 207 -15.71 -1.16 9.06
CA ASP A 207 -15.28 -1.13 10.47
C ASP A 207 -14.90 -2.51 11.05
N SER A 208 -15.23 -3.57 10.33
CA SER A 208 -14.95 -4.98 10.65
C SER A 208 -14.71 -5.76 9.36
N GLU A 209 -14.16 -6.97 9.44
CA GLU A 209 -13.87 -7.77 8.23
C GLU A 209 -15.15 -8.11 7.45
N ILE A 210 -16.24 -8.37 8.17
CA ILE A 210 -17.54 -8.64 7.55
C ILE A 210 -18.17 -7.39 6.95
N ASP A 211 -18.12 -6.24 7.64
CA ASP A 211 -18.62 -4.97 7.10
C ASP A 211 -17.80 -4.56 5.86
N GLN A 212 -16.49 -4.77 5.88
CA GLN A 212 -15.60 -4.53 4.74
C GLN A 212 -16.02 -5.36 3.52
N LEU A 213 -16.31 -6.66 3.69
CA LEU A 213 -16.83 -7.51 2.61
C LEU A 213 -18.19 -7.01 2.10
N PHE A 214 -19.12 -6.67 2.99
CA PHE A 214 -20.44 -6.18 2.60
C PHE A 214 -20.39 -4.86 1.83
N ARG A 215 -19.46 -3.96 2.17
CA ARG A 215 -19.23 -2.73 1.39
C ARG A 215 -18.70 -3.03 -0.01
N MET A 216 -17.79 -4.01 -0.15
CA MET A 216 -17.36 -4.48 -1.47
C MET A 216 -18.55 -5.03 -2.26
N PHE A 217 -19.34 -5.92 -1.67
CA PHE A 217 -20.46 -6.58 -2.35
C PHE A 217 -21.53 -5.58 -2.78
N ARG A 218 -21.83 -4.57 -1.95
CA ARG A 218 -22.81 -3.54 -2.27
C ARG A 218 -22.42 -2.67 -3.47
N ILE A 219 -21.11 -2.48 -3.70
CA ILE A 219 -20.59 -1.67 -4.81
C ILE A 219 -20.30 -2.54 -6.04
N LEU A 220 -19.72 -3.72 -5.87
CA LEU A 220 -19.24 -4.56 -6.98
C LEU A 220 -20.18 -5.70 -7.36
N ARG A 221 -21.23 -5.95 -6.55
CA ARG A 221 -22.07 -7.15 -6.46
C ARG A 221 -21.45 -8.28 -5.60
N THR A 222 -22.28 -9.14 -5.02
CA THR A 222 -21.82 -10.31 -4.25
C THR A 222 -21.15 -11.33 -5.17
N PRO A 223 -19.94 -11.84 -4.83
CA PRO A 223 -19.28 -12.86 -5.63
C PRO A 223 -19.96 -14.21 -5.51
N THR A 224 -20.02 -14.87 -6.66
CA THR A 224 -20.66 -16.15 -6.94
C THR A 224 -19.68 -16.95 -7.80
N ASP A 225 -19.82 -18.27 -7.89
CA ASP A 225 -18.91 -19.11 -8.71
C ASP A 225 -18.90 -18.72 -10.20
N ASP A 226 -19.88 -17.94 -10.66
CA ASP A 226 -19.93 -17.38 -12.01
C ASP A 226 -18.88 -16.29 -12.26
N ILE A 227 -18.55 -15.47 -11.24
CA ILE A 227 -17.55 -14.40 -11.35
C ILE A 227 -16.23 -14.69 -10.66
N TRP A 228 -16.26 -15.58 -9.70
CA TRP A 228 -15.08 -16.05 -9.02
C TRP A 228 -15.22 -17.56 -8.78
N PRO A 229 -14.82 -18.38 -9.76
CA PRO A 229 -14.85 -19.83 -9.62
C PRO A 229 -14.06 -20.29 -8.39
N GLY A 230 -14.74 -21.01 -7.48
CA GLY A 230 -14.19 -21.51 -6.22
C GLY A 230 -14.40 -20.58 -5.02
N VAL A 231 -15.06 -19.42 -5.17
CA VAL A 231 -15.30 -18.49 -4.04
C VAL A 231 -16.11 -19.14 -2.93
N THR A 232 -17.04 -20.03 -3.27
CA THR A 232 -17.88 -20.76 -2.31
C THR A 232 -17.11 -21.77 -1.47
N SER A 233 -15.90 -22.13 -1.90
CA SER A 233 -15.01 -23.05 -1.19
C SER A 233 -14.00 -22.34 -0.27
N LEU A 234 -14.00 -21.00 -0.23
CA LEU A 234 -13.12 -20.25 0.67
C LEU A 234 -13.56 -20.41 2.14
N PRO A 235 -12.62 -20.49 3.11
CA PRO A 235 -12.93 -20.82 4.50
C PRO A 235 -14.01 -19.94 5.15
N ASP A 236 -13.97 -18.64 4.85
CA ASP A 236 -14.85 -17.67 5.50
C ASP A 236 -16.01 -17.23 4.60
N TYR A 237 -16.19 -17.85 3.43
CA TYR A 237 -17.38 -17.64 2.62
C TYR A 237 -18.61 -18.27 3.29
N LYS A 238 -19.75 -17.56 3.28
CA LYS A 238 -21.02 -18.06 3.78
C LYS A 238 -22.10 -17.89 2.73
N SER A 239 -22.88 -18.94 2.48
CA SER A 239 -24.06 -18.90 1.60
C SER A 239 -25.16 -17.97 2.11
N SER A 240 -25.12 -17.61 3.39
CA SER A 240 -26.04 -16.67 4.03
C SER A 240 -25.66 -15.19 3.85
N PHE A 241 -24.55 -14.88 3.16
CA PHE A 241 -24.21 -13.49 2.86
C PHE A 241 -25.32 -12.82 2.04
N PRO A 242 -25.61 -11.52 2.28
CA PRO A 242 -26.61 -10.84 1.47
C PRO A 242 -26.20 -10.80 -0.01
N CYS A 243 -27.17 -10.96 -0.88
CA CYS A 243 -26.96 -11.04 -2.32
C CYS A 243 -27.25 -9.68 -2.98
N TRP A 244 -26.22 -8.89 -3.21
CA TRP A 244 -26.28 -7.69 -4.05
C TRP A 244 -25.96 -8.08 -5.49
N THR A 245 -26.83 -7.70 -6.42
CA THR A 245 -26.75 -8.14 -7.84
C THR A 245 -26.21 -7.08 -8.78
N GLN A 246 -26.19 -5.82 -8.36
CA GLN A 246 -25.78 -4.68 -9.19
C GLN A 246 -24.32 -4.31 -8.94
N ASN A 247 -23.60 -4.00 -10.01
CA ASN A 247 -22.31 -3.34 -9.94
C ASN A 247 -22.49 -1.83 -10.14
N ASN A 248 -22.25 -1.09 -9.07
CA ASN A 248 -22.42 0.36 -8.96
C ASN A 248 -21.07 1.10 -8.95
N LEU A 249 -19.96 0.46 -9.33
CA LEU A 249 -18.62 1.04 -9.22
C LEU A 249 -18.50 2.37 -9.98
N ALA A 250 -18.97 2.42 -11.23
CA ALA A 250 -18.88 3.62 -12.07
C ALA A 250 -19.57 4.83 -11.44
N SER A 251 -20.67 4.63 -10.70
CA SER A 251 -21.38 5.71 -10.02
C SER A 251 -20.65 6.23 -8.78
N GLN A 252 -19.70 5.45 -8.23
CA GLN A 252 -18.88 5.88 -7.08
C GLN A 252 -17.69 6.75 -7.50
N VAL A 253 -17.27 6.69 -8.77
CA VAL A 253 -16.06 7.34 -9.29
C VAL A 253 -16.34 8.22 -10.50
N SER A 254 -17.37 9.07 -10.41
CA SER A 254 -17.81 9.94 -11.52
C SER A 254 -16.74 10.92 -12.05
N ASN A 255 -15.67 11.15 -11.29
CA ASN A 255 -14.57 12.04 -11.67
C ASN A 255 -13.51 11.34 -12.54
N LEU A 256 -13.62 10.03 -12.77
CA LEU A 256 -12.78 9.29 -13.70
C LEU A 256 -13.39 9.29 -15.10
N ASP A 257 -12.53 9.41 -16.11
CA ASP A 257 -12.94 9.19 -17.50
C ASP A 257 -13.22 7.70 -17.77
N SER A 258 -13.73 7.40 -18.97
CA SER A 258 -14.08 6.02 -19.36
C SER A 258 -12.89 5.06 -19.33
N ALA A 259 -11.67 5.53 -19.58
CA ALA A 259 -10.47 4.73 -19.52
C ALA A 259 -10.03 4.44 -18.07
N GLY A 260 -10.23 5.40 -17.17
CA GLY A 260 -9.96 5.28 -15.74
C GLY A 260 -10.95 4.33 -15.06
N ILE A 261 -12.24 4.42 -15.38
CA ILE A 261 -13.26 3.48 -14.88
C ILE A 261 -12.95 2.05 -15.34
N ASP A 262 -12.62 1.88 -16.62
CA ASP A 262 -12.26 0.59 -17.19
C ASP A 262 -10.99 0.00 -16.54
N LEU A 263 -9.97 0.83 -16.27
CA LEU A 263 -8.78 0.40 -15.52
C LEU A 263 -9.13 -0.02 -14.09
N LEU A 264 -9.93 0.79 -13.38
CA LEU A 264 -10.34 0.52 -12.01
C LEU A 264 -11.13 -0.78 -11.90
N GLN A 265 -12.06 -1.03 -12.82
CA GLN A 265 -12.81 -2.29 -12.91
C GLN A 265 -11.87 -3.49 -13.02
N LYS A 266 -10.83 -3.40 -13.85
CA LYS A 266 -9.83 -4.48 -14.01
C LYS A 266 -8.96 -4.68 -12.75
N CYS A 267 -8.68 -3.62 -11.98
CA CYS A 267 -7.99 -3.71 -10.70
C CYS A 267 -8.83 -4.38 -9.61
N LEU A 268 -10.16 -4.21 -9.66
CA LEU A 268 -11.11 -4.70 -8.64
C LEU A 268 -11.86 -5.98 -9.07
N ILE A 269 -11.31 -6.75 -10.01
CA ILE A 269 -11.81 -8.09 -10.32
C ILE A 269 -11.63 -8.98 -9.08
N TYR A 270 -12.71 -9.69 -8.71
CA TYR A 270 -12.72 -10.61 -7.56
C TYR A 270 -11.70 -11.72 -7.71
N ASP A 271 -11.79 -12.50 -8.80
CA ASP A 271 -10.86 -13.59 -9.07
C ASP A 271 -9.41 -13.06 -9.20
N PRO A 272 -8.51 -13.41 -8.25
CA PRO A 272 -7.12 -12.96 -8.29
C PRO A 272 -6.36 -13.38 -9.55
N MET A 273 -6.79 -14.45 -10.23
CA MET A 273 -6.17 -14.95 -11.45
C MET A 273 -6.52 -14.10 -12.68
N LEU A 274 -7.68 -13.45 -12.66
CA LEU A 274 -8.17 -12.59 -13.74
C LEU A 274 -7.86 -11.11 -13.47
N ARG A 275 -7.56 -10.74 -12.22
CA ARG A 275 -7.17 -9.38 -11.83
C ARG A 275 -5.94 -8.90 -12.61
N ILE A 276 -6.00 -7.68 -13.12
CA ILE A 276 -4.95 -7.12 -13.98
C ILE A 276 -3.59 -7.07 -13.28
N SER A 277 -2.51 -7.49 -13.95
CA SER A 277 -1.16 -7.37 -13.40
C SER A 277 -0.65 -5.93 -13.46
N ALA A 278 0.29 -5.55 -12.57
CA ALA A 278 0.96 -4.24 -12.62
C ALA A 278 1.55 -3.90 -14.00
N LYS A 279 2.10 -4.89 -14.72
CA LYS A 279 2.61 -4.70 -16.09
C LYS A 279 1.51 -4.23 -17.04
N LYS A 280 0.38 -4.94 -17.06
CA LYS A 280 -0.78 -4.62 -17.91
C LYS A 280 -1.45 -3.29 -17.52
N ILE A 281 -1.37 -2.87 -16.25
CA ILE A 281 -1.83 -1.53 -15.83
C ILE A 281 -1.01 -0.45 -16.54
N LEU A 282 0.33 -0.55 -16.53
CA LEU A 282 1.20 0.45 -17.18
C LEU A 282 1.07 0.49 -18.71
N GLU A 283 0.49 -0.54 -19.31
CA GLU A 283 0.20 -0.66 -20.75
C GLU A 283 -1.26 -0.30 -21.08
N HIS A 284 -2.05 0.14 -20.09
CA HIS A 284 -3.47 0.43 -20.28
C HIS A 284 -3.70 1.78 -20.96
N LYS A 285 -4.74 1.88 -21.80
CA LYS A 285 -5.17 3.09 -22.52
C LYS A 285 -5.41 4.34 -21.64
N TYR A 286 -5.56 4.16 -20.33
CA TYR A 286 -5.67 5.28 -19.39
C TYR A 286 -4.39 6.13 -19.34
N PHE A 287 -3.26 5.55 -19.73
CA PHE A 287 -1.97 6.21 -19.85
C PHE A 287 -1.62 6.59 -21.29
N ASP A 288 -2.55 6.48 -22.25
CA ASP A 288 -2.30 6.95 -23.61
C ASP A 288 -2.08 8.47 -23.60
N GLY A 289 -1.05 8.93 -24.30
CA GLY A 289 -0.65 10.35 -24.28
C GLY A 289 -0.02 10.82 -22.96
N PHE A 290 0.15 9.94 -21.97
CA PHE A 290 0.88 10.27 -20.74
C PHE A 290 2.38 10.30 -21.04
N GLU A 291 2.93 11.49 -21.25
CA GLU A 291 4.37 11.64 -21.47
C GLU A 291 5.14 11.29 -20.19
N ARG A 292 5.94 10.23 -20.25
CA ARG A 292 6.81 9.80 -19.14
C ARG A 292 7.81 10.89 -18.71
N CYS A 293 8.04 11.88 -19.55
CA CYS A 293 8.84 13.08 -19.28
C CYS A 293 8.19 14.02 -18.23
N ASN A 294 6.86 13.94 -18.06
CA ASN A 294 6.13 14.68 -17.02
C ASN A 294 6.24 14.03 -15.64
N ILE A 295 6.95 12.90 -15.51
CA ILE A 295 7.28 12.31 -14.22
C ILE A 295 8.51 13.05 -13.68
N PRO A 296 8.37 13.84 -12.60
CA PRO A 296 9.45 14.69 -12.10
C PRO A 296 10.73 13.90 -11.87
N THR A 297 11.82 14.29 -12.52
CA THR A 297 13.16 13.72 -12.27
C THR A 297 13.67 14.24 -10.93
N GLU A 298 14.22 13.35 -10.11
CA GLU A 298 14.96 13.72 -8.89
C GLU A 298 16.16 14.63 -9.21
#